data_AF-A0A1N7M4Q3-F1
#
_entry.id   AF-A0A1N7M4Q3-F1
#
_cell.length_a   1.000
_cell.length_b   1.000
_cell.length_c   1.000
_cell.angle_alpha   90.00
_cell.angle_beta   90.00
_cell.angle_gamma   90.00
#
_symmetry.space_group_name_H-M   'P 1'
#
loop_
_entity.id
_entity.type
_entity.pdbx_description
1 polymer ?
#
loop_
_entity_poly.entity_id
_entity_poly.type
_entity_poly.pdbx_seq_one_letter_code
_entity_poly.pdbx_strand_id
1 'polypeptide(L)'
;MPARAPAPTCPPPTNPAPSGPVAPRSRPAAAQLRGGVALAAVAALVSACVIPGAGVRQSPAPPAPRPAALADPTAGLPHPPSAASQAVRAYYAQVAQMLLDQGLLRQERAPADAPFTDRQLVDNFVRIALYDEYAREGGDIVARQHVSRLRRWEVPVRMSVEFGASVPGSQQRVDRGNVTAYAGRLARATGHPVGMVDDPARANFNVLILNEDERQAIAPRLRAMVPGIDAAAVRTVTNLTPATFCVVFAFSQGQSAAYSHAVAVIRGEHPDILRLSCIHEELAQGMGLANDSPAARPSIFNDDEEFALLTRHDEMLLRILYDRRLHPGMTEAEARPIVARIAAELMGTLD
;
A
#
# COMPACT_ATOMS: atom_id res chain seq x y z
N MET A 1 -29.53 33.87 -62.39
CA MET A 1 -28.52 34.08 -61.32
C MET A 1 -29.02 33.44 -60.04
N PRO A 2 -28.15 32.81 -59.24
CA PRO A 2 -28.11 31.35 -59.20
C PRO A 2 -28.70 30.72 -57.93
N ALA A 3 -29.15 29.47 -58.10
CA ALA A 3 -29.37 28.52 -57.02
C ALA A 3 -28.02 28.01 -56.46
N ARG A 4 -27.94 27.96 -55.13
CA ARG A 4 -26.93 27.28 -54.29
C ARG A 4 -27.64 26.93 -52.98
N ALA A 5 -27.44 25.84 -52.26
CA ALA A 5 -26.90 24.49 -52.45
C ALA A 5 -27.26 23.79 -51.11
N PRO A 6 -27.78 22.55 -51.07
CA PRO A 6 -28.12 21.91 -49.80
C PRO A 6 -26.88 21.42 -49.04
N ALA A 7 -26.93 21.51 -47.71
CA ALA A 7 -25.90 21.05 -46.78
C ALA A 7 -25.72 19.52 -46.81
N PRO A 8 -24.51 18.99 -46.54
CA PRO A 8 -24.25 17.55 -46.55
C PRO A 8 -24.83 16.86 -45.30
N THR A 9 -25.66 15.85 -45.53
CA THR A 9 -26.20 14.93 -44.52
C THR A 9 -25.17 13.84 -44.19
N CYS A 10 -24.83 13.68 -42.90
CA CYS A 10 -24.02 12.56 -42.40
C CYS A 10 -24.78 11.22 -42.49
N PRO A 11 -24.12 10.11 -42.88
CA PRO A 11 -24.71 8.79 -42.84
C PRO A 11 -24.70 8.21 -41.41
N PRO A 12 -25.68 7.37 -41.03
CA PRO A 12 -25.72 6.70 -39.73
C PRO A 12 -24.71 5.53 -39.64
N PRO A 13 -24.25 5.17 -38.43
CA PRO A 13 -23.30 4.08 -38.22
C PRO A 13 -23.93 2.70 -38.49
N THR A 14 -23.21 1.87 -39.23
CA THR A 14 -23.53 0.46 -39.49
C THR A 14 -23.05 -0.43 -38.34
N ASN A 15 -23.97 -1.15 -37.68
CA ASN A 15 -23.66 -2.22 -36.74
C ASN A 15 -23.19 -3.49 -37.48
N PRO A 16 -22.07 -4.13 -37.08
CA PRO A 16 -21.75 -5.47 -37.52
C PRO A 16 -22.54 -6.53 -36.73
N ALA A 17 -23.10 -7.49 -37.47
CA ALA A 17 -23.84 -8.65 -36.98
C ALA A 17 -22.92 -9.75 -36.38
N PRO A 18 -23.47 -10.71 -35.61
CA PRO A 18 -22.70 -11.55 -34.70
C PRO A 18 -22.05 -12.77 -35.36
N SER A 19 -20.83 -13.10 -34.95
CA SER A 19 -20.12 -14.33 -35.32
C SER A 19 -20.58 -15.50 -34.44
N GLY A 20 -21.05 -16.58 -35.07
CA GLY A 20 -21.42 -17.84 -34.43
C GLY A 20 -20.23 -18.68 -33.92
N PRO A 21 -20.50 -19.87 -33.35
CA PRO A 21 -19.64 -20.49 -32.34
C PRO A 21 -18.51 -21.34 -32.92
N VAL A 22 -17.36 -21.33 -32.22
CA VAL A 22 -16.20 -22.21 -32.48
C VAL A 22 -16.23 -23.39 -31.51
N ALA A 23 -16.28 -24.60 -32.06
CA ALA A 23 -16.27 -25.88 -31.35
C ALA A 23 -14.84 -26.29 -30.88
N PRO A 24 -14.71 -27.24 -29.92
CA PRO A 24 -13.48 -27.45 -29.17
C PRO A 24 -12.50 -28.41 -29.85
N ARG A 25 -11.21 -28.10 -29.78
CA ARG A 25 -10.12 -29.03 -30.13
C ARG A 25 -9.69 -29.83 -28.92
N SER A 26 -9.50 -31.13 -29.16
CA SER A 26 -9.22 -32.18 -28.20
C SER A 26 -7.75 -32.63 -28.25
N ARG A 27 -7.27 -33.09 -27.08
CA ARG A 27 -6.18 -34.07 -26.81
C ARG A 27 -4.71 -33.62 -27.02
N PRO A 28 -3.70 -34.28 -26.37
CA PRO A 28 -3.73 -35.63 -25.78
C PRO A 28 -3.17 -35.80 -24.35
N ALA A 29 -3.42 -36.99 -23.82
CA ALA A 29 -2.82 -37.58 -22.62
C ALA A 29 -1.46 -38.23 -22.93
N ALA A 30 -0.53 -38.18 -21.98
CA ALA A 30 0.65 -39.06 -21.89
C ALA A 30 0.97 -39.22 -20.39
N ALA A 31 0.63 -40.36 -19.80
CA ALA A 31 1.51 -41.51 -19.59
C ALA A 31 2.51 -41.29 -18.43
N GLN A 32 2.08 -41.68 -17.22
CA GLN A 32 2.98 -41.96 -16.10
C GLN A 32 3.58 -43.36 -16.31
N LEU A 33 4.90 -43.46 -16.40
CA LEU A 33 5.62 -44.73 -16.22
C LEU A 33 6.28 -44.79 -14.84
N ARG A 34 6.02 -45.91 -14.18
CA ARG A 34 6.61 -46.38 -12.94
C ARG A 34 8.01 -46.97 -13.19
N GLY A 35 8.86 -46.84 -12.18
CA GLY A 35 9.67 -47.94 -11.66
C GLY A 35 11.11 -48.05 -12.15
N GLY A 36 12.01 -48.41 -11.22
CA GLY A 36 13.28 -49.05 -11.56
C GLY A 36 14.46 -48.65 -10.68
N VAL A 37 14.66 -49.40 -9.59
CA VAL A 37 15.87 -49.44 -8.73
C VAL A 37 16.95 -50.33 -9.37
N ALA A 38 18.23 -49.96 -9.24
CA ALA A 38 19.44 -50.81 -9.04
C ALA A 38 20.69 -49.93 -9.27
N LEU A 39 21.56 -49.62 -8.29
CA LEU A 39 22.50 -50.41 -7.47
C LEU A 39 23.66 -51.06 -8.26
N ALA A 40 24.86 -50.92 -7.67
CA ALA A 40 26.14 -51.60 -7.92
C ALA A 40 27.08 -50.99 -8.98
N ALA A 41 28.41 -51.06 -8.89
CA ALA A 41 29.42 -51.13 -7.82
C ALA A 41 30.77 -51.40 -8.54
N VAL A 42 31.85 -50.82 -8.00
CA VAL A 42 33.21 -51.38 -7.93
C VAL A 42 34.06 -51.49 -9.22
N ALA A 43 35.07 -50.60 -9.24
CA ALA A 43 36.52 -50.81 -9.41
C ALA A 43 37.09 -51.81 -10.44
N ALA A 44 38.05 -51.31 -11.23
CA ALA A 44 39.23 -52.07 -11.63
C ALA A 44 40.44 -51.13 -11.88
N LEU A 45 41.49 -51.31 -11.08
CA LEU A 45 42.85 -50.82 -11.28
C LEU A 45 43.57 -51.72 -12.30
N VAL A 46 44.25 -51.14 -13.31
CA VAL A 46 45.36 -51.80 -14.01
C VAL A 46 46.44 -50.77 -14.40
N SER A 47 47.68 -51.19 -14.17
CA SER A 47 48.97 -50.50 -14.22
C SER A 47 49.50 -50.09 -15.60
N ALA A 48 50.45 -49.13 -15.51
CA ALA A 48 51.72 -49.00 -16.24
C ALA A 48 51.72 -48.60 -17.73
N CYS A 49 52.40 -47.48 -18.04
CA CYS A 49 53.74 -47.47 -18.62
C CYS A 49 54.24 -46.04 -18.83
N VAL A 50 55.48 -45.78 -18.41
CA VAL A 50 56.19 -44.50 -18.54
C VAL A 50 56.81 -44.41 -19.93
N ILE A 51 56.52 -43.31 -20.65
CA ILE A 51 57.21 -42.89 -21.86
C ILE A 51 58.02 -41.63 -21.51
N PRO A 52 59.35 -41.60 -21.68
CA PRO A 52 60.12 -40.38 -21.50
C PRO A 52 60.15 -39.58 -22.81
N GLY A 53 59.77 -38.30 -22.74
CA GLY A 53 60.14 -37.32 -23.76
C GLY A 53 58.99 -36.50 -24.34
N ALA A 54 58.71 -35.36 -23.74
CA ALA A 54 58.39 -34.12 -24.44
C ALA A 54 58.46 -32.97 -23.43
N GLY A 55 59.37 -32.02 -23.64
CA GLY A 55 59.43 -30.81 -22.85
C GLY A 55 58.14 -30.00 -23.04
N VAL A 56 57.31 -29.96 -22.00
CA VAL A 56 56.19 -29.02 -21.90
C VAL A 56 56.59 -27.96 -20.89
N ARG A 57 56.72 -26.72 -21.38
CA ARG A 57 56.85 -25.53 -20.54
C ARG A 57 55.67 -25.51 -19.56
N GLN A 58 55.94 -25.62 -18.26
CA GLN A 58 54.94 -25.37 -17.23
C GLN A 58 54.63 -23.87 -17.23
N SER A 59 53.44 -23.50 -17.69
CA SER A 59 52.85 -22.21 -17.33
C SER A 59 52.61 -22.22 -15.80
N PRO A 60 52.91 -21.13 -15.08
CA PRO A 60 52.64 -21.07 -13.65
C PRO A 60 51.13 -21.26 -13.41
N ALA A 61 50.80 -22.12 -12.45
CA ALA A 61 49.42 -22.39 -12.05
C ALA A 61 48.71 -21.08 -11.65
N PRO A 62 47.42 -20.89 -11.98
CA PRO A 62 46.66 -19.76 -11.47
C PRO A 62 46.65 -19.80 -9.93
N PRO A 63 46.75 -18.64 -9.26
CA PRO A 63 46.74 -18.60 -7.81
C PRO A 63 45.44 -19.22 -7.28
N ALA A 64 45.57 -20.02 -6.23
CA ALA A 64 44.44 -20.63 -5.54
C ALA A 64 43.39 -19.56 -5.16
N PRO A 65 42.08 -19.85 -5.25
CA PRO A 65 41.06 -18.91 -4.80
C PRO A 65 41.33 -18.59 -3.32
N ARG A 66 41.43 -17.29 -3.01
CA ARG A 66 41.51 -16.81 -1.62
C ARG A 66 40.37 -17.43 -0.82
N PRO A 67 40.60 -17.87 0.43
CA PRO A 67 39.52 -18.21 1.35
C PRO A 67 38.50 -17.07 1.32
N ALA A 68 37.22 -17.41 1.16
CA ALA A 68 36.14 -16.44 1.28
C ALA A 68 36.38 -15.61 2.54
N ALA A 69 36.47 -14.30 2.40
CA ALA A 69 36.57 -13.41 3.54
C ALA A 69 35.46 -13.80 4.52
N LEU A 70 35.85 -14.09 5.77
CA LEU A 70 34.91 -14.31 6.85
C LEU A 70 33.91 -13.17 6.82
N ALA A 71 32.63 -13.49 6.64
CA ALA A 71 31.56 -12.51 6.65
C ALA A 71 31.71 -11.65 7.92
N ASP A 72 31.65 -10.33 7.75
CA ASP A 72 31.73 -9.39 8.86
C ASP A 72 30.67 -9.79 9.92
N PRO A 73 31.05 -10.05 11.19
CA PRO A 73 30.10 -10.44 12.22
C PRO A 73 29.05 -9.36 12.53
N THR A 74 29.17 -8.16 11.96
CA THR A 74 28.15 -7.10 12.01
C THR A 74 27.11 -7.16 10.90
N ALA A 75 27.28 -8.04 9.89
CA ALA A 75 26.35 -8.24 8.80
C ALA A 75 25.04 -8.87 9.31
N GLY A 76 24.09 -8.02 9.71
CA GLY A 76 22.77 -8.41 10.23
C GLY A 76 22.37 -7.72 11.55
N LEU A 77 23.27 -6.97 12.19
CA LEU A 77 22.88 -6.08 13.27
C LEU A 77 22.29 -4.79 12.68
N PRO A 78 21.17 -4.27 13.21
CA PRO A 78 20.64 -2.98 12.78
C PRO A 78 21.73 -1.92 12.86
N HIS A 79 21.86 -1.11 11.81
CA HIS A 79 22.74 0.05 11.86
C HIS A 79 22.25 0.93 13.02
N PRO A 80 23.14 1.38 13.94
CA PRO A 80 22.69 2.24 15.03
C PRO A 80 22.06 3.51 14.45
N PRO A 81 20.91 3.97 14.98
CA PRO A 81 20.27 5.19 14.50
C PRO A 81 21.22 6.40 14.59
N SER A 82 21.22 7.27 13.57
CA SER A 82 22.02 8.49 13.58
C SER A 82 21.58 9.48 14.67
N ALA A 83 22.39 10.51 14.91
CA ALA A 83 22.03 11.61 15.80
C ALA A 83 20.74 12.32 15.34
N ALA A 84 20.50 12.44 14.03
CA ALA A 84 19.28 13.02 13.48
C ALA A 84 18.06 12.16 13.81
N SER A 85 18.14 10.85 13.56
CA SER A 85 17.07 9.90 13.95
C SER A 85 16.83 9.89 15.46
N GLN A 86 17.88 9.95 16.28
CA GLN A 86 17.74 10.04 17.74
C GLN A 86 17.03 11.33 18.18
N ALA A 87 17.33 12.47 17.55
CA ALA A 87 16.64 13.73 17.83
C ALA A 87 15.16 13.67 17.42
N VAL A 88 14.85 13.08 16.26
CA VAL A 88 13.47 12.85 15.81
C VAL A 88 12.69 11.95 16.79
N ARG A 89 13.32 10.89 17.29
CA ARG A 89 12.74 10.01 18.32
C ARG A 89 12.45 10.76 19.62
N ALA A 90 13.38 11.58 20.09
CA ALA A 90 13.17 12.38 21.29
C ALA A 90 12.03 13.40 21.11
N TYR A 91 11.93 14.01 19.93
CA TYR A 91 10.84 14.92 19.58
C TYR A 91 9.49 14.21 19.63
N TYR A 92 9.31 13.07 18.95
CA TYR A 92 8.03 12.37 18.94
C TYR A 92 7.65 11.75 20.28
N ALA A 93 8.63 11.42 21.14
CA ALA A 93 8.35 11.04 22.52
C ALA A 93 7.68 12.18 23.31
N GLN A 94 8.14 13.43 23.12
CA GLN A 94 7.51 14.60 23.75
C GLN A 94 6.13 14.89 23.17
N VAL A 95 5.97 14.81 21.84
CA VAL A 95 4.68 15.00 21.16
C VAL A 95 3.65 13.99 21.67
N ALA A 96 3.99 12.69 21.67
CA ALA A 96 3.06 11.67 22.14
C ALA A 96 2.68 11.87 23.60
N GLN A 97 3.63 12.26 24.46
CA GLN A 97 3.33 12.55 25.86
C GLN A 97 2.38 13.74 26.00
N MET A 98 2.60 14.82 25.23
CA MET A 98 1.71 15.99 25.22
C MET A 98 0.29 15.63 24.78
N LEU A 99 0.14 14.83 23.73
CA LEU A 99 -1.17 14.38 23.25
C LEU A 99 -1.88 13.54 24.32
N LEU A 100 -1.17 12.61 24.96
CA LEU A 100 -1.72 11.80 26.06
C LEU A 100 -2.14 12.65 27.27
N ASP A 101 -1.33 13.64 27.64
CA ASP A 101 -1.63 14.56 28.76
C ASP A 101 -2.87 15.42 28.49
N GLN A 102 -3.19 15.68 27.22
CA GLN A 102 -4.41 16.36 26.78
C GLN A 102 -5.63 15.44 26.67
N GLY A 103 -5.47 14.13 26.92
CA GLY A 103 -6.54 13.13 26.79
C GLY A 103 -6.83 12.74 25.33
N LEU A 104 -5.92 13.03 24.41
CA LEU A 104 -5.97 12.59 23.00
C LEU A 104 -5.42 11.17 22.86
N LEU A 105 -5.22 10.71 21.63
CA LEU A 105 -4.78 9.34 21.28
C LEU A 105 -5.68 8.26 21.91
N ARG A 106 -6.97 8.56 22.01
CA ARG A 106 -7.98 7.66 22.57
C ARG A 106 -8.09 6.39 21.73
N GLN A 107 -8.28 5.27 22.40
CA GLN A 107 -8.30 3.94 21.75
C GLN A 107 -9.70 3.32 21.71
N GLU A 108 -10.73 4.04 22.16
CA GLU A 108 -12.08 3.51 22.17
C GLU A 108 -12.64 3.34 20.75
N ARG A 109 -13.19 2.16 20.46
CA ARG A 109 -13.90 1.93 19.20
C ARG A 109 -15.25 2.64 19.14
N ALA A 110 -15.93 2.82 20.27
CA ALA A 110 -17.26 3.42 20.34
C ALA A 110 -17.34 4.36 21.55
N PRO A 111 -16.72 5.55 21.48
CA PRO A 111 -16.75 6.53 22.55
C PRO A 111 -18.20 6.94 22.89
N ALA A 112 -18.55 6.89 24.18
CA ALA A 112 -19.91 7.18 24.65
C ALA A 112 -20.28 8.67 24.54
N ASP A 113 -19.28 9.55 24.60
CA ASP A 113 -19.37 11.01 24.55
C ASP A 113 -19.34 11.59 23.12
N ALA A 114 -19.30 10.71 22.10
CA ALA A 114 -19.29 11.11 20.70
C ALA A 114 -20.29 10.28 19.87
N PRO A 115 -21.60 10.33 20.18
CA PRO A 115 -22.61 9.73 19.32
C PRO A 115 -22.66 10.46 17.96
N PHE A 116 -23.07 9.75 16.92
CA PHE A 116 -23.27 10.32 15.58
C PHE A 116 -24.58 9.84 14.95
N THR A 117 -25.11 10.66 14.07
CA THR A 117 -26.33 10.42 13.29
C THR A 117 -26.00 9.86 11.90
N ASP A 118 -27.00 9.31 11.22
CA ASP A 118 -26.90 8.95 9.81
C ASP A 118 -26.55 10.16 8.94
N ARG A 119 -27.11 11.35 9.21
CA ARG A 119 -26.76 12.59 8.53
C ARG A 119 -25.27 12.95 8.68
N GLN A 120 -24.74 12.89 9.91
CA GLN A 120 -23.31 13.11 10.14
C GLN A 120 -22.46 12.09 9.40
N LEU A 121 -22.87 10.81 9.40
CA LEU A 121 -22.17 9.76 8.67
C LEU A 121 -22.11 10.03 7.16
N VAL A 122 -23.20 10.54 6.57
CA VAL A 122 -23.24 10.95 5.15
C VAL A 122 -22.33 12.14 4.88
N ASP A 123 -22.43 13.19 5.69
CA ASP A 123 -21.65 14.42 5.49
C ASP A 123 -20.14 14.15 5.68
N ASN A 124 -19.77 13.34 6.66
CA ASN A 124 -18.40 12.90 6.90
C ASN A 124 -17.90 12.01 5.74
N PHE A 125 -18.70 11.04 5.28
CA PHE A 125 -18.33 10.23 4.12
C PHE A 125 -18.03 11.08 2.90
N VAL A 126 -18.90 12.05 2.60
CA VAL A 126 -18.70 12.93 1.46
C VAL A 126 -17.39 13.70 1.60
N ARG A 127 -17.11 14.27 2.76
CA ARG A 127 -15.87 15.03 3.00
C ARG A 127 -14.62 14.17 2.94
N ILE A 128 -14.66 12.97 3.49
CA ILE A 128 -13.48 12.10 3.63
C ILE A 128 -13.18 11.31 2.36
N ALA A 129 -14.21 10.86 1.64
CA ALA A 129 -14.06 9.96 0.50
C ALA A 129 -14.16 10.64 -0.88
N LEU A 130 -14.74 11.85 -0.96
CA LEU A 130 -15.02 12.54 -2.23
C LEU A 130 -14.33 13.91 -2.35
N TYR A 131 -13.40 14.21 -1.44
CA TYR A 131 -12.48 15.34 -1.54
C TYR A 131 -11.05 14.81 -1.45
N ASP A 132 -10.12 15.44 -2.15
CA ASP A 132 -8.69 15.16 -2.02
C ASP A 132 -8.09 16.21 -1.07
N GLU A 133 -7.24 15.79 -0.13
CA GLU A 133 -6.51 16.69 0.78
C GLU A 133 -5.45 17.52 0.04
N TYR A 134 -4.83 16.93 -0.97
CA TYR A 134 -3.77 17.56 -1.76
C TYR A 134 -4.18 17.78 -3.21
N ALA A 135 -3.98 19.00 -3.70
CA ALA A 135 -4.06 19.34 -5.12
C ALA A 135 -2.67 19.45 -5.74
N ARG A 136 -2.59 19.07 -7.02
CA ARG A 136 -1.41 19.33 -7.85
C ARG A 136 -1.49 20.76 -8.39
N GLU A 137 -0.56 21.61 -8.00
CA GLU A 137 -0.40 22.95 -8.55
C GLU A 137 1.04 23.17 -9.00
N GLY A 138 1.25 23.49 -10.28
CA GLY A 138 2.59 23.84 -10.79
C GLY A 138 3.65 22.73 -10.71
N GLY A 139 3.25 21.47 -10.49
CA GLY A 139 4.20 20.36 -10.27
C GLY A 139 4.60 20.15 -8.81
N ASP A 140 3.95 20.86 -7.88
CA ASP A 140 4.01 20.64 -6.45
C ASP A 140 2.67 20.10 -5.92
N ILE A 141 2.74 19.43 -4.77
CA ILE A 141 1.58 18.88 -4.05
C ILE A 141 1.27 19.89 -2.94
N VAL A 142 0.12 20.55 -3.02
CA VAL A 142 -0.31 21.58 -2.06
C VAL A 142 -1.53 21.06 -1.31
N ALA A 143 -1.51 21.13 0.02
CA ALA A 143 -2.68 20.82 0.84
C ALA A 143 -3.80 21.84 0.54
N ARG A 144 -4.80 21.41 -0.22
CA ARG A 144 -6.03 22.16 -0.48
C ARG A 144 -7.13 21.16 -0.81
N GLN A 145 -8.23 21.24 -0.06
CA GLN A 145 -9.40 20.42 -0.33
C GLN A 145 -10.00 20.77 -1.70
N HIS A 146 -10.02 19.79 -2.59
CA HIS A 146 -10.68 19.89 -3.90
C HIS A 146 -11.67 18.74 -4.08
N VAL A 147 -12.80 19.03 -4.73
CA VAL A 147 -13.80 18.01 -5.07
C VAL A 147 -13.14 16.94 -5.93
N SER A 148 -13.22 15.70 -5.47
CA SER A 148 -12.69 14.52 -6.12
C SER A 148 -13.83 13.63 -6.62
N ARG A 149 -13.46 12.44 -7.07
CA ARG A 149 -14.39 11.36 -7.41
C ARG A 149 -14.16 10.22 -6.43
N LEU A 150 -15.15 9.35 -6.27
CA LEU A 150 -14.99 8.14 -5.47
C LEU A 150 -13.83 7.31 -6.02
N ARG A 151 -12.82 7.06 -5.20
CA ARG A 151 -11.69 6.18 -5.53
C ARG A 151 -11.59 5.08 -4.50
N ARG A 152 -11.37 3.85 -4.97
CA ARG A 152 -11.13 2.67 -4.13
C ARG A 152 -10.48 1.56 -4.94
N TRP A 153 -10.11 0.49 -4.26
CA TRP A 153 -9.63 -0.72 -4.91
C TRP A 153 -10.79 -1.54 -5.49
N GLU A 154 -10.62 -2.07 -6.71
CA GLU A 154 -11.53 -3.09 -7.28
C GLU A 154 -10.89 -4.50 -7.24
N VAL A 155 -9.57 -4.56 -7.17
CA VAL A 155 -8.80 -5.80 -7.04
C VAL A 155 -8.42 -6.04 -5.57
N PRO A 156 -8.10 -7.29 -5.17
CA PRO A 156 -7.62 -7.58 -3.83
C PRO A 156 -6.44 -6.70 -3.43
N VAL A 157 -6.46 -6.20 -2.20
CA VAL A 157 -5.38 -5.44 -1.59
C VAL A 157 -4.41 -6.40 -0.93
N ARG A 158 -3.18 -6.42 -1.45
CA ARG A 158 -2.09 -7.30 -1.05
C ARG A 158 -1.02 -6.43 -0.41
N MET A 159 -0.92 -6.53 0.91
CA MET A 159 -0.06 -5.71 1.74
C MET A 159 1.29 -6.38 2.01
N SER A 160 2.36 -5.59 2.03
CA SER A 160 3.68 -5.97 2.54
C SER A 160 4.19 -4.90 3.50
N VAL A 161 5.10 -5.26 4.39
CA VAL A 161 5.80 -4.30 5.28
C VAL A 161 7.30 -4.36 5.01
N GLU A 162 7.90 -3.21 4.72
CA GLU A 162 9.34 -3.03 4.55
C GLU A 162 9.87 -2.11 5.65
N PHE A 163 11.00 -2.50 6.25
CA PHE A 163 11.60 -1.79 7.37
C PHE A 163 12.95 -1.19 7.00
N GLY A 164 13.24 0.01 7.52
CA GLY A 164 14.57 0.60 7.46
C GLY A 164 15.59 -0.24 8.23
N ALA A 165 16.85 -0.19 7.80
CA ALA A 165 17.93 -1.01 8.38
C ALA A 165 18.20 -0.72 9.86
N SER A 166 17.90 0.50 10.31
CA SER A 166 18.07 0.93 11.71
C SER A 166 16.83 0.71 12.60
N VAL A 167 15.74 0.13 12.06
CA VAL A 167 14.55 -0.21 12.87
C VAL A 167 14.80 -1.51 13.65
N PRO A 168 14.74 -1.50 15.00
CA PRO A 168 15.05 -2.68 15.81
C PRO A 168 14.14 -3.88 15.51
N GLY A 169 14.70 -5.10 15.51
CA GLY A 169 13.93 -6.31 15.21
C GLY A 169 12.76 -6.58 16.18
N SER A 170 12.80 -6.07 17.41
CA SER A 170 11.67 -6.11 18.35
C SER A 170 10.49 -5.28 17.85
N GLN A 171 10.76 -4.05 17.43
CA GLN A 171 9.78 -3.15 16.85
C GLN A 171 9.20 -3.73 15.55
N GLN A 172 10.06 -4.26 14.66
CA GLN A 172 9.58 -4.87 13.41
C GLN A 172 8.57 -6.00 13.63
N ARG A 173 8.73 -6.81 14.70
CA ARG A 173 7.77 -7.87 15.04
C ARG A 173 6.42 -7.30 15.48
N VAL A 174 6.44 -6.29 16.35
CA VAL A 174 5.23 -5.62 16.84
C VAL A 174 4.48 -4.96 15.68
N ASP A 175 5.18 -4.16 14.88
CA ASP A 175 4.57 -3.40 13.79
C ASP A 175 4.02 -4.31 12.69
N ARG A 176 4.72 -5.40 12.34
CA ARG A 176 4.19 -6.41 11.41
C ARG A 176 2.93 -7.07 11.98
N GLY A 177 2.89 -7.33 13.27
CA GLY A 177 1.70 -7.84 13.96
C GLY A 177 0.52 -6.86 13.88
N ASN A 178 0.77 -5.58 14.16
CA ASN A 178 -0.23 -4.51 14.08
C ASN A 178 -0.80 -4.36 12.67
N VAL A 179 0.06 -4.28 11.65
CA VAL A 179 -0.36 -4.20 10.24
C VAL A 179 -1.17 -5.42 9.84
N THR A 180 -0.74 -6.63 10.22
CA THR A 180 -1.45 -7.88 9.91
C THR A 180 -2.85 -7.91 10.55
N ALA A 181 -2.93 -7.57 11.84
CA ALA A 181 -4.19 -7.53 12.57
C ALA A 181 -5.14 -6.50 11.98
N TYR A 182 -4.63 -5.33 11.62
CA TYR A 182 -5.41 -4.25 11.06
C TYR A 182 -5.87 -4.52 9.62
N ALA A 183 -5.02 -5.10 8.76
CA ALA A 183 -5.42 -5.58 7.43
C ALA A 183 -6.62 -6.54 7.51
N GLY A 184 -6.61 -7.46 8.48
CA GLY A 184 -7.75 -8.34 8.75
C GLY A 184 -9.00 -7.59 9.22
N ARG A 185 -8.85 -6.51 9.99
CA ARG A 185 -9.97 -5.64 10.41
C ARG A 185 -10.54 -4.86 9.22
N LEU A 186 -9.69 -4.30 8.36
CA LEU A 186 -10.09 -3.61 7.13
C LEU A 186 -10.86 -4.55 6.20
N ALA A 187 -10.40 -5.79 6.02
CA ALA A 187 -11.11 -6.80 5.24
C ALA A 187 -12.54 -7.04 5.77
N ARG A 188 -12.70 -7.17 7.10
CA ARG A 188 -14.01 -7.37 7.72
C ARG A 188 -14.93 -6.14 7.62
N ALA A 189 -14.38 -4.94 7.81
CA ALA A 189 -15.16 -3.70 7.77
C ALA A 189 -15.66 -3.40 6.35
N THR A 190 -14.80 -3.61 5.35
CA THR A 190 -15.12 -3.32 3.94
C THR A 190 -15.85 -4.46 3.23
N GLY A 191 -15.67 -5.71 3.65
CA GLY A 191 -16.05 -6.88 2.87
C GLY A 191 -15.18 -7.10 1.62
N HIS A 192 -14.12 -6.30 1.45
CA HIS A 192 -13.17 -6.39 0.35
C HIS A 192 -11.98 -7.29 0.72
N PRO A 193 -11.41 -8.08 -0.22
CA PRO A 193 -10.23 -8.87 0.06
C PRO A 193 -9.01 -7.97 0.37
N VAL A 194 -8.59 -7.97 1.64
CA VAL A 194 -7.39 -7.29 2.13
C VAL A 194 -6.57 -8.29 2.93
N GLY A 195 -5.26 -8.37 2.68
CA GLY A 195 -4.40 -9.27 3.42
C GLY A 195 -2.91 -9.11 3.13
N MET A 196 -2.10 -9.72 3.99
CA MET A 196 -0.65 -9.77 3.83
C MET A 196 -0.25 -10.77 2.74
N VAL A 197 0.88 -10.52 2.10
CA VAL A 197 1.55 -11.48 1.21
C VAL A 197 2.94 -11.85 1.73
N ASP A 198 3.32 -13.10 1.53
CA ASP A 198 4.67 -13.59 1.91
C ASP A 198 5.75 -13.10 0.96
N ASP A 199 5.42 -12.95 -0.33
CA ASP A 199 6.31 -12.41 -1.37
C ASP A 199 6.00 -10.93 -1.62
N PRO A 200 6.88 -10.00 -1.20
CA PRO A 200 6.68 -8.57 -1.40
C PRO A 200 6.53 -8.17 -2.88
N ALA A 201 7.06 -8.95 -3.83
CA ALA A 201 6.91 -8.66 -5.26
C ALA A 201 5.45 -8.77 -5.75
N ARG A 202 4.58 -9.42 -4.97
CA ARG A 202 3.14 -9.54 -5.25
C ARG A 202 2.32 -8.44 -4.60
N ALA A 203 2.90 -7.62 -3.74
CA ALA A 203 2.19 -6.56 -3.04
C ALA A 203 1.77 -5.45 -4.01
N ASN A 204 0.56 -4.92 -3.81
CA ASN A 204 0.13 -3.67 -4.44
C ASN A 204 -0.06 -2.55 -3.41
N PHE A 205 0.00 -2.84 -2.11
CA PHE A 205 0.06 -1.83 -1.06
C PHE A 205 1.32 -2.10 -0.21
N ASN A 206 2.31 -1.21 -0.26
CA ASN A 206 3.53 -1.34 0.54
C ASN A 206 3.47 -0.41 1.75
N VAL A 207 3.77 -0.92 2.94
CA VAL A 207 3.89 -0.15 4.19
C VAL A 207 5.37 -0.04 4.53
N LEU A 208 5.92 1.17 4.48
CA LEU A 208 7.32 1.45 4.77
C LEU A 208 7.43 2.02 6.18
N ILE A 209 8.18 1.36 7.04
CA ILE A 209 8.48 1.85 8.38
C ILE A 209 9.97 2.19 8.43
N LEU A 210 10.28 3.47 8.36
CA LEU A 210 11.62 3.99 8.09
C LEU A 210 12.04 4.98 9.16
N ASN A 211 13.30 4.91 9.58
CA ASN A 211 13.90 6.01 10.33
C ASN A 211 14.35 7.12 9.37
N GLU A 212 14.73 8.27 9.93
CA GLU A 212 14.95 9.52 9.22
C GLU A 212 15.96 9.39 8.07
N ASP A 213 17.08 8.69 8.27
CA ASP A 213 18.11 8.55 7.25
C ASP A 213 17.61 7.69 6.07
N GLU A 214 16.96 6.55 6.36
CA GLU A 214 16.39 5.69 5.32
C GLU A 214 15.25 6.38 4.57
N ARG A 215 14.42 7.17 5.27
CA ARG A 215 13.35 7.97 4.67
C ARG A 215 13.93 9.00 3.69
N GLN A 216 14.97 9.73 4.07
CA GLN A 216 15.63 10.69 3.16
C GLN A 216 16.24 10.00 1.93
N ALA A 217 16.73 8.76 2.10
CA ALA A 217 17.33 7.96 1.03
C ALA A 217 16.33 7.14 0.19
N ILE A 218 15.03 7.16 0.47
CA ILE A 218 14.06 6.19 -0.08
C ILE A 218 13.74 6.35 -1.57
N ALA A 219 14.12 7.48 -2.19
CA ALA A 219 13.70 7.83 -3.55
C ALA A 219 13.95 6.73 -4.62
N PRO A 220 15.11 6.05 -4.70
CA PRO A 220 15.32 4.98 -5.66
C PRO A 220 14.37 3.79 -5.43
N ARG A 221 14.11 3.46 -4.15
CA ARG A 221 13.22 2.37 -3.77
C ARG A 221 11.77 2.66 -4.15
N LEU A 222 11.28 3.88 -3.89
CA LEU A 222 9.93 4.30 -4.29
C LEU A 222 9.72 4.19 -5.80
N ARG A 223 10.69 4.65 -6.61
CA ARG A 223 10.61 4.57 -8.07
C ARG A 223 10.59 3.13 -8.59
N ALA A 224 11.28 2.22 -7.90
CA ALA A 224 11.24 0.80 -8.22
C ALA A 224 9.91 0.14 -7.81
N MET A 225 9.31 0.55 -6.69
CA MET A 225 8.02 0.03 -6.22
C MET A 225 6.84 0.50 -7.08
N VAL A 226 6.85 1.77 -7.48
CA VAL A 226 5.77 2.40 -8.24
C VAL A 226 6.37 3.01 -9.51
N PRO A 227 6.47 2.24 -10.61
CA PRO A 227 6.94 2.76 -11.88
C PRO A 227 6.07 3.95 -12.33
N GLY A 228 6.70 5.09 -12.59
CA GLY A 228 6.00 6.32 -12.97
C GLY A 228 5.48 7.16 -11.80
N ILE A 229 5.90 6.89 -10.56
CA ILE A 229 5.63 7.77 -9.42
C ILE A 229 6.10 9.21 -9.72
N ASP A 230 5.25 10.17 -9.36
CA ASP A 230 5.51 11.59 -9.57
C ASP A 230 6.72 12.07 -8.74
N ALA A 231 7.53 12.96 -9.33
CA ALA A 231 8.68 13.52 -8.63
C ALA A 231 8.26 14.31 -7.38
N ALA A 232 7.09 14.94 -7.38
CA ALA A 232 6.56 15.64 -6.22
C ALA A 232 6.22 14.68 -5.08
N ALA A 233 5.57 13.54 -5.36
CA ALA A 233 5.30 12.52 -4.34
C ALA A 233 6.60 11.97 -3.73
N VAL A 234 7.61 11.71 -4.56
CA VAL A 234 8.94 11.32 -4.07
C VAL A 234 9.55 12.41 -3.19
N ARG A 235 9.49 13.69 -3.60
CA ARG A 235 9.98 14.82 -2.79
C ARG A 235 9.23 14.96 -1.48
N THR A 236 7.91 14.79 -1.46
CA THR A 236 7.11 14.83 -0.22
C THR A 236 7.60 13.78 0.77
N VAL A 237 7.86 12.56 0.30
CA VAL A 237 8.41 11.50 1.17
C VAL A 237 9.84 11.80 1.60
N THR A 238 10.73 12.26 0.72
CA THR A 238 12.15 12.52 1.07
C THR A 238 12.35 13.79 1.91
N ASN A 239 11.44 14.75 1.83
CA ASN A 239 11.49 16.02 2.56
C ASN A 239 10.37 16.15 3.60
N LEU A 240 9.79 15.03 4.03
CA LEU A 240 8.72 14.97 5.02
C LEU A 240 9.13 15.74 6.27
N THR A 241 8.33 16.74 6.64
CA THR A 241 8.60 17.57 7.82
C THR A 241 8.31 16.79 9.11
N PRO A 242 8.86 17.16 10.27
CA PRO A 242 8.49 16.56 11.55
C PRO A 242 7.03 16.82 11.98
N ALA A 243 6.36 17.81 11.39
CA ALA A 243 4.95 18.08 11.64
C ALA A 243 4.03 17.04 10.95
N THR A 244 4.51 16.40 9.89
CA THR A 244 3.80 15.32 9.22
C THR A 244 4.24 13.97 9.79
N PHE A 245 3.35 13.32 10.53
CA PHE A 245 3.63 12.09 11.28
C PHE A 245 3.84 10.91 10.33
N CYS A 246 2.96 10.76 9.36
CA CYS A 246 2.97 9.71 8.36
C CYS A 246 2.39 10.24 7.05
N VAL A 247 2.53 9.48 5.97
CA VAL A 247 1.86 9.81 4.69
C VAL A 247 1.56 8.56 3.88
N VAL A 248 0.43 8.55 3.17
CA VAL A 248 0.08 7.54 2.17
C VAL A 248 -0.15 8.17 0.81
N PHE A 249 0.32 7.47 -0.23
CA PHE A 249 -0.03 7.77 -1.61
C PHE A 249 -0.72 6.58 -2.22
N ALA A 250 -1.95 6.78 -2.71
CA ALA A 250 -2.66 5.84 -3.55
C ALA A 250 -2.59 6.29 -5.02
N PHE A 251 -2.31 5.36 -5.91
CA PHE A 251 -2.09 5.59 -7.33
C PHE A 251 -3.11 4.84 -8.16
N SER A 252 -3.47 5.41 -9.29
CA SER A 252 -4.33 4.82 -10.31
C SER A 252 -3.60 4.76 -11.65
N GLN A 253 -3.99 3.82 -12.51
CA GLN A 253 -3.44 3.76 -13.87
C GLN A 253 -4.18 4.73 -14.79
N GLY A 254 -3.44 5.63 -15.44
CA GLY A 254 -4.00 6.61 -16.38
C GLY A 254 -5.04 7.52 -15.73
N GLN A 255 -6.24 7.54 -16.29
CA GLN A 255 -7.38 8.33 -15.79
C GLN A 255 -8.36 7.50 -14.95
N SER A 256 -7.99 6.28 -14.56
CA SER A 256 -8.85 5.42 -13.75
C SER A 256 -9.06 6.01 -12.35
N ALA A 257 -10.25 5.84 -11.81
CA ALA A 257 -10.54 6.11 -10.40
C ALA A 257 -10.30 4.87 -9.51
N ALA A 258 -10.01 3.71 -10.10
CA ALA A 258 -9.65 2.51 -9.36
C ALA A 258 -8.17 2.55 -8.95
N TYR A 259 -7.88 2.23 -7.71
CA TYR A 259 -6.50 2.13 -7.23
C TYR A 259 -5.79 0.90 -7.79
N SER A 260 -4.52 1.10 -8.14
CA SER A 260 -3.61 0.07 -8.64
C SER A 260 -2.44 -0.18 -7.69
N HIS A 261 -1.95 0.87 -7.02
CA HIS A 261 -0.84 0.80 -6.07
C HIS A 261 -1.06 1.76 -4.90
N ALA A 262 -0.52 1.43 -3.73
CA ALA A 262 -0.37 2.37 -2.64
C ALA A 262 0.95 2.19 -1.90
N VAL A 263 1.45 3.28 -1.33
CA VAL A 263 2.63 3.30 -0.45
C VAL A 263 2.33 4.16 0.76
N ALA A 264 2.30 3.54 1.94
CA ALA A 264 2.28 4.24 3.22
C ALA A 264 3.70 4.37 3.77
N VAL A 265 4.06 5.52 4.31
CA VAL A 265 5.36 5.79 4.92
C VAL A 265 5.13 6.28 6.34
N ILE A 266 5.62 5.49 7.29
CA ILE A 266 5.47 5.72 8.72
C ILE A 266 6.87 5.84 9.34
N ARG A 267 7.07 6.84 10.20
CA ARG A 267 8.35 7.02 10.88
C ARG A 267 8.56 5.92 11.92
N GLY A 268 9.71 5.27 11.86
CA GLY A 268 10.13 4.27 12.83
C GLY A 268 10.41 4.88 14.21
N GLU A 269 10.65 6.18 14.28
CA GLU A 269 10.92 6.91 15.53
C GLU A 269 9.70 7.20 16.39
N HIS A 270 8.48 7.04 15.87
CA HIS A 270 7.28 7.25 16.66
C HIS A 270 7.24 6.31 17.88
N PRO A 271 6.79 6.79 19.05
CA PRO A 271 6.37 5.93 20.14
C PRO A 271 5.28 4.95 19.69
N ASP A 272 5.13 3.83 20.39
CA ASP A 272 4.28 2.71 19.95
C ASP A 272 2.83 3.13 19.65
N ILE A 273 2.22 3.96 20.49
CA ILE A 273 0.84 4.43 20.28
C ILE A 273 0.69 5.33 19.06
N LEU A 274 1.63 6.26 18.84
CA LEU A 274 1.59 7.17 17.69
C LEU A 274 1.89 6.42 16.39
N ARG A 275 2.79 5.43 16.45
CA ARG A 275 3.08 4.56 15.31
C ARG A 275 1.86 3.69 14.96
N LEU A 276 1.17 3.17 15.97
CA LEU A 276 -0.08 2.43 15.78
C LEU A 276 -1.18 3.33 15.19
N SER A 277 -1.26 4.59 15.63
CA SER A 277 -2.19 5.58 15.06
C SER A 277 -1.97 5.78 13.57
N CYS A 278 -0.73 6.06 13.17
CA CYS A 278 -0.34 6.13 11.76
C CYS A 278 -0.65 4.85 10.98
N ILE A 279 -0.46 3.66 11.56
CA ILE A 279 -0.85 2.41 10.90
C ILE A 279 -2.36 2.40 10.63
N HIS A 280 -3.17 2.89 11.56
CA HIS A 280 -4.62 2.89 11.42
C HIS A 280 -5.12 3.89 10.37
N GLU A 281 -4.59 5.11 10.44
CA GLU A 281 -4.89 6.21 9.53
C GLU A 281 -4.47 5.87 8.10
N GLU A 282 -3.17 5.65 7.87
CA GLU A 282 -2.61 5.52 6.52
C GLU A 282 -3.15 4.32 5.76
N LEU A 283 -3.39 3.20 6.45
CA LEU A 283 -3.97 2.04 5.79
C LEU A 283 -5.44 2.24 5.48
N ALA A 284 -6.21 2.98 6.28
CA ALA A 284 -7.60 3.28 5.97
C ALA A 284 -7.73 4.37 4.88
N GLN A 285 -6.90 5.41 4.92
CA GLN A 285 -6.80 6.39 3.84
C GLN A 285 -6.38 5.72 2.53
N GLY A 286 -5.40 4.80 2.58
CA GLY A 286 -4.97 3.98 1.45
C GLY A 286 -6.05 3.06 0.88
N MET A 287 -7.17 2.82 1.59
CA MET A 287 -8.34 2.12 1.06
C MET A 287 -9.27 3.03 0.24
N GLY A 288 -9.16 4.36 0.40
CA GLY A 288 -9.93 5.37 -0.34
C GLY A 288 -10.61 6.44 0.51
N LEU A 289 -10.38 6.46 1.83
CA LEU A 289 -10.81 7.53 2.73
C LEU A 289 -9.73 8.63 2.78
N ALA A 290 -9.43 9.23 1.65
CA ALA A 290 -8.16 9.93 1.39
C ALA A 290 -8.09 11.41 1.83
N ASN A 291 -9.02 11.89 2.64
CA ASN A 291 -9.03 13.27 3.12
C ASN A 291 -9.51 13.36 4.56
N ASP A 292 -8.99 14.35 5.27
CA ASP A 292 -9.38 14.65 6.65
C ASP A 292 -10.38 15.81 6.74
N SER A 293 -11.10 15.85 7.85
CA SER A 293 -12.13 16.83 8.11
C SER A 293 -12.29 17.03 9.63
N PRO A 294 -11.98 18.22 10.17
CA PRO A 294 -12.15 18.53 11.60
C PRO A 294 -13.56 18.31 12.15
N ALA A 295 -14.58 18.29 11.27
CA ALA A 295 -15.95 17.98 11.65
C ALA A 295 -16.24 16.48 11.89
N ALA A 296 -15.28 15.58 11.59
CA ALA A 296 -15.52 14.15 11.50
C ALA A 296 -15.51 13.39 12.84
N ARG A 297 -15.82 14.02 13.97
CA ARG A 297 -15.81 13.33 15.28
C ARG A 297 -16.93 12.26 15.38
N PRO A 298 -16.68 11.02 15.84
CA PRO A 298 -15.43 10.45 16.33
C PRO A 298 -14.68 9.67 15.24
N SER A 299 -13.65 10.26 14.64
CA SER A 299 -12.92 9.65 13.54
C SER A 299 -11.43 9.82 13.74
N ILE A 300 -10.64 8.92 13.18
CA ILE A 300 -9.20 9.14 12.98
C ILE A 300 -8.91 10.17 11.87
N PHE A 301 -9.90 10.52 11.04
CA PHE A 301 -9.79 11.49 9.95
C PHE A 301 -10.21 12.92 10.38
N ASN A 302 -10.17 13.23 11.68
CA ASN A 302 -10.53 14.54 12.20
C ASN A 302 -9.34 15.48 12.41
N ASP A 303 -8.11 15.04 12.10
CA ASP A 303 -6.89 15.87 12.08
C ASP A 303 -6.57 16.56 13.42
N ASP A 304 -7.01 15.99 14.54
CA ASP A 304 -6.77 16.51 15.91
C ASP A 304 -6.19 15.46 16.88
N GLU A 305 -5.90 14.26 16.37
CA GLU A 305 -5.39 13.12 17.12
C GLU A 305 -6.24 12.69 18.32
N GLU A 306 -7.53 13.10 18.42
CA GLU A 306 -8.41 12.68 19.51
C GLU A 306 -8.48 11.15 19.59
N PHE A 307 -8.59 10.47 18.43
CA PHE A 307 -8.65 9.01 18.35
C PHE A 307 -7.39 8.46 17.67
N ALA A 308 -6.64 7.62 18.38
CA ALA A 308 -5.51 6.90 17.80
C ALA A 308 -5.95 5.71 16.95
N LEU A 309 -7.11 5.11 17.21
CA LEU A 309 -7.52 3.87 16.55
C LEU A 309 -8.86 4.04 15.84
N LEU A 310 -8.95 3.43 14.65
CA LEU A 310 -10.18 3.30 13.85
C LEU A 310 -11.42 3.07 14.73
N THR A 311 -12.38 3.99 14.66
CA THR A 311 -13.61 3.95 15.43
C THR A 311 -14.71 3.16 14.71
N ARG A 312 -15.87 2.96 15.35
CA ARG A 312 -17.08 2.41 14.72
C ARG A 312 -17.60 3.32 13.61
N HIS A 313 -17.45 4.64 13.76
CA HIS A 313 -17.82 5.58 12.71
C HIS A 313 -16.97 5.33 11.46
N ASP A 314 -15.65 5.21 11.62
CA ASP A 314 -14.74 5.00 10.49
C ASP A 314 -14.95 3.65 9.81
N GLU A 315 -15.23 2.60 10.57
CA GLU A 315 -15.63 1.31 10.01
C GLU A 315 -16.90 1.40 9.15
N MET A 316 -17.85 2.27 9.53
CA MET A 316 -19.04 2.52 8.72
C MET A 316 -18.71 3.29 7.45
N LEU A 317 -17.78 4.27 7.50
CA LEU A 317 -17.29 4.95 6.31
C LEU A 317 -16.65 3.97 5.32
N LEU A 318 -15.80 3.06 5.82
CA LEU A 318 -15.19 2.00 5.02
C LEU A 318 -16.25 1.06 4.42
N ARG A 319 -17.27 0.70 5.19
CA ARG A 319 -18.37 -0.15 4.72
C ARG A 319 -19.21 0.52 3.65
N ILE A 320 -19.48 1.82 3.79
CA ILE A 320 -20.14 2.63 2.76
C ILE A 320 -19.26 2.67 1.51
N LEU A 321 -17.97 3.01 1.65
CA LEU A 321 -17.02 3.14 0.54
C LEU A 321 -17.00 1.88 -0.32
N TYR A 322 -17.09 0.70 0.28
CA TYR A 322 -17.04 -0.60 -0.39
C TYR A 322 -18.42 -1.23 -0.65
N ASP A 323 -19.52 -0.53 -0.38
CA ASP A 323 -20.84 -1.01 -0.76
C ASP A 323 -20.93 -1.17 -2.29
N ARG A 324 -21.55 -2.27 -2.74
CA ARG A 324 -21.70 -2.63 -4.16
C ARG A 324 -22.47 -1.61 -4.99
N ARG A 325 -23.27 -0.76 -4.34
CA ARG A 325 -24.03 0.31 -5.00
C ARG A 325 -23.15 1.48 -5.41
N LEU A 326 -21.98 1.64 -4.79
CA LEU A 326 -20.98 2.62 -5.18
C LEU A 326 -19.96 1.96 -6.12
N HIS A 327 -19.41 2.75 -7.04
CA HIS A 327 -18.30 2.34 -7.90
C HIS A 327 -17.31 3.48 -8.10
N PRO A 328 -16.03 3.19 -8.41
CA PRO A 328 -15.05 4.22 -8.69
C PRO A 328 -15.53 5.19 -9.78
N GLY A 329 -15.18 6.47 -9.64
CA GLY A 329 -15.48 7.53 -10.59
C GLY A 329 -16.76 8.30 -10.34
N MET A 330 -17.65 7.82 -9.45
CA MET A 330 -18.83 8.55 -9.01
C MET A 330 -18.47 9.92 -8.43
N THR A 331 -19.20 10.94 -8.84
CA THR A 331 -19.17 12.30 -8.27
C THR A 331 -19.95 12.37 -6.96
N GLU A 332 -19.79 13.44 -6.19
CA GLU A 332 -20.63 13.70 -5.01
C GLU A 332 -22.12 13.65 -5.33
N ALA A 333 -22.56 14.26 -6.44
CA ALA A 333 -23.97 14.30 -6.81
C ALA A 333 -24.55 12.89 -7.08
N GLU A 334 -23.75 11.98 -7.62
CA GLU A 334 -24.15 10.59 -7.88
C GLU A 334 -24.10 9.74 -6.60
N ALA A 335 -23.02 9.88 -5.81
CA ALA A 335 -22.78 9.05 -4.64
C ALA A 335 -23.64 9.44 -3.43
N ARG A 336 -23.82 10.74 -3.14
CA ARG A 336 -24.50 11.24 -1.93
C ARG A 336 -25.89 10.63 -1.69
N PRO A 337 -26.82 10.54 -2.67
CA PRO A 337 -28.13 9.91 -2.42
C PRO A 337 -28.02 8.40 -2.13
N ILE A 338 -27.05 7.71 -2.73
CA ILE A 338 -26.79 6.28 -2.47
C ILE A 338 -26.21 6.11 -1.06
N VAL A 339 -25.24 6.94 -0.70
CA VAL A 339 -24.61 7.00 0.63
C VAL A 339 -25.64 7.25 1.71
N ALA A 340 -26.58 8.18 1.51
CA ALA A 340 -27.67 8.45 2.45
C ALA A 340 -28.51 7.20 2.74
N ARG A 341 -28.84 6.43 1.71
CA ARG A 341 -29.57 5.17 1.88
C ARG A 341 -28.73 4.12 2.62
N ILE A 342 -27.45 3.96 2.26
CA ILE A 342 -26.55 3.02 2.97
C ILE A 342 -26.43 3.41 4.45
N ALA A 343 -26.22 4.70 4.74
CA ALA A 343 -26.09 5.21 6.10
C ALA A 343 -27.34 4.93 6.94
N ALA A 344 -28.53 5.17 6.39
CA ALA A 344 -29.78 4.86 7.07
C ALA A 344 -29.95 3.35 7.35
N GLU A 345 -29.56 2.48 6.41
CA GLU A 345 -29.55 1.02 6.61
C GLU A 345 -28.59 0.59 7.73
N LEU A 346 -27.39 1.17 7.77
CA LEU A 346 -26.37 0.88 8.78
C LEU A 346 -26.74 1.38 10.18
N MET A 347 -27.49 2.49 10.24
CA MET A 347 -27.93 3.13 11.48
C MET A 347 -29.30 2.63 11.95
N GLY A 348 -30.02 1.87 11.11
CA GLY A 348 -31.36 1.37 11.43
C GLY A 348 -32.44 2.46 11.44
N THR A 349 -32.27 3.49 10.61
CA THR A 349 -33.17 4.65 10.50
C THR A 349 -34.02 4.65 9.22
N LEU A 350 -34.02 3.55 8.47
CA LEU A 350 -35.00 3.38 7.40
C LEU A 350 -36.37 3.08 7.99
N ASP A 351 -37.33 3.96 7.74
CA ASP A 351 -38.75 3.76 7.97
C ASP A 351 -39.35 2.71 7.02
#